data_AF-A0A6A4TT65-F1
#
_entry.id   AF-A0A6A4TT65-F1
#
_cell.length_a   1.000
_cell.length_b   1.000
_cell.length_c   1.000
_cell.angle_alpha   90.00
_cell.angle_beta   90.00
_cell.angle_gamma   90.00
#
_symmetry.space_group_name_H-M   'P 1'
#
loop_
_entity.id
_entity.type
_entity.pdbx_description
1 polymer ?
#
loop_
_entity_poly.entity_id
_entity_poly.type
_entity_poly.pdbx_seq_one_letter_code
_entity_poly.pdbx_strand_id
1 'polypeptide(L)'
;MEIKPSKSRSISIVKGQIVNERFHINNELIQTILENPIKSLGRWYKPDLKDSEQVEQLKHDAISGLKQINSTALPGRLKLWCFQFGLLARLMWPISMYEVTLSHANQLESDW
;
A
#
# COMPACT_ATOMS: atom_id res chain seq x y z
N MET A 1 -9.53 26.38 4.58
CA MET A 1 -8.50 25.52 3.97
C MET A 1 -8.77 25.48 2.48
N GLU A 2 -7.82 25.89 1.65
CA GLU A 2 -7.99 25.87 0.18
C GLU A 2 -7.43 24.57 -0.41
N ILE A 3 -8.18 23.96 -1.32
CA ILE A 3 -7.75 22.75 -2.04
C ILE A 3 -6.80 23.19 -3.16
N LYS A 4 -5.59 22.63 -3.17
CA LYS A 4 -4.58 22.93 -4.19
C LYS A 4 -4.74 21.98 -5.38
N PRO A 5 -4.95 22.49 -6.61
CA PRO A 5 -5.04 21.65 -7.81
C PRO A 5 -3.81 20.76 -7.99
N SER A 6 -2.61 21.30 -7.74
CA SER A 6 -1.33 20.56 -7.84
C SER A 6 -1.21 19.33 -6.93
N LYS A 7 -1.89 19.34 -5.77
CA LYS A 7 -1.93 18.23 -4.80
C LYS A 7 -3.13 17.30 -4.98
N SER A 8 -4.01 17.61 -5.92
CA SER A 8 -5.24 16.86 -6.16
C SER A 8 -5.08 15.98 -7.39
N ARG A 9 -5.76 14.84 -7.42
CA ARG A 9 -5.88 14.00 -8.62
C ARG A 9 -7.32 13.63 -8.85
N SER A 10 -7.70 13.50 -10.11
CA SER A 10 -9.05 13.09 -10.50
C SER A 10 -9.06 11.70 -11.14
N ILE A 11 -10.18 11.01 -10.95
CA ILE A 11 -10.53 9.78 -11.66
C ILE A 11 -12.05 9.76 -11.81
N SER A 12 -12.53 9.35 -12.98
CA SER A 12 -13.95 9.17 -13.24
C SER A 12 -14.23 7.74 -13.62
N ILE A 13 -15.27 7.18 -13.00
CA ILE A 13 -15.67 5.80 -13.19
C ILE A 13 -17.15 5.78 -13.53
N VAL A 14 -17.48 5.27 -14.72
CA VAL A 14 -18.86 5.14 -15.20
C VAL A 14 -19.10 3.67 -15.52
N LYS A 15 -20.06 3.05 -14.83
CA LYS A 15 -20.39 1.62 -14.98
C LYS A 15 -19.17 0.70 -14.85
N GLY A 16 -18.26 1.01 -13.92
CA GLY A 16 -17.04 0.23 -13.66
C GLY A 16 -15.91 0.45 -14.66
N GLN A 17 -16.07 1.34 -15.64
CA GLN A 17 -15.03 1.70 -16.60
C GLN A 17 -14.46 3.07 -16.29
N ILE A 18 -13.14 3.19 -16.41
CA ILE A 18 -12.45 4.47 -16.25
C ILE A 18 -12.70 5.31 -17.49
N VAL A 19 -13.19 6.54 -17.29
CA VAL A 19 -13.44 7.51 -18.35
C VAL A 19 -12.53 8.73 -18.18
N ASN A 20 -12.11 9.32 -19.29
CA ASN A 20 -11.18 10.46 -19.31
C ASN A 20 -11.93 11.80 -19.16
N GLU A 21 -12.71 11.92 -18.10
CA GLU A 21 -13.38 13.18 -17.74
C GLU A 21 -12.42 14.10 -16.97
N ARG A 22 -12.49 15.40 -17.26
CA ARG A 22 -11.55 16.40 -16.74
C ARG A 22 -12.23 17.36 -15.77
N PHE A 23 -11.57 17.59 -14.64
CA PHE A 23 -12.08 18.43 -13.56
C PHE A 23 -11.18 19.63 -13.34
N HIS A 24 -11.79 20.74 -12.92
CA HIS A 24 -11.11 21.98 -12.60
C HIS A 24 -11.38 22.37 -11.15
N ILE A 25 -10.37 22.92 -10.47
CA ILE A 25 -10.52 23.60 -9.18
C ILE A 25 -9.99 25.02 -9.39
N ASN A 26 -10.79 26.04 -9.05
CA ASN A 26 -10.43 27.45 -9.24
C ASN A 26 -9.97 27.78 -10.67
N ASN A 27 -10.67 27.22 -11.68
CA ASN A 27 -10.32 27.28 -13.10
C ASN A 27 -8.98 26.65 -13.50
N GLU A 28 -8.24 26.00 -12.59
CA GLU A 28 -7.06 25.22 -12.92
C GLU A 28 -7.42 23.75 -13.15
N LEU A 29 -6.87 23.16 -14.21
CA LEU A 29 -7.07 21.75 -14.55
C LEU A 29 -6.36 20.85 -13.54
N ILE A 30 -7.07 19.85 -13.02
CA ILE A 30 -6.50 18.82 -12.16
C ILE A 30 -5.95 17.69 -13.02
N GLN A 31 -4.73 17.23 -12.69
CA GLN A 31 -4.14 16.05 -13.31
C GLN A 31 -4.92 14.78 -12.94
N THR A 32 -5.07 13.88 -13.90
CA THR A 32 -5.72 12.59 -13.64
C THR A 32 -4.77 11.61 -12.94
N ILE A 33 -5.32 10.62 -12.24
CA ILE A 33 -4.52 9.50 -11.68
C ILE A 33 -3.83 8.70 -12.79
N LEU A 34 -4.41 8.68 -14.00
CA LEU A 34 -3.85 8.06 -15.21
C LEU A 34 -2.53 8.69 -15.64
N GLU A 35 -2.44 10.01 -15.58
CA GLU A 35 -1.26 10.76 -16.01
C GLU A 35 -0.20 10.81 -14.90
N ASN A 36 -0.66 11.02 -13.67
CA ASN A 36 0.24 11.23 -12.55
C ASN A 36 -0.32 10.57 -11.27
N PRO A 37 -0.04 9.27 -11.07
CA PRO A 37 -0.39 8.55 -9.86
C PRO A 37 0.09 9.29 -8.60
N ILE A 38 -0.66 9.19 -7.52
CA ILE A 38 -0.38 9.92 -6.27
C ILE A 38 -0.26 8.97 -5.09
N LYS A 39 0.66 9.29 -4.18
CA LYS A 39 0.77 8.64 -2.87
C LYS A 39 0.14 9.54 -1.82
N SER A 40 -0.81 9.00 -1.07
CA SER A 40 -1.44 9.69 0.06
C SER A 40 -1.49 8.76 1.27
N LEU A 41 -1.04 9.25 2.43
CA LEU A 41 -0.97 8.48 3.69
C LEU A 41 -0.27 7.12 3.57
N GLY A 42 0.72 6.99 2.67
CA GLY A 42 1.42 5.73 2.45
C GLY A 42 0.79 4.82 1.40
N ARG A 43 -0.46 5.07 1.00
CA ARG A 43 -1.18 4.33 -0.06
C ARG A 43 -0.93 4.96 -1.43
N TRP A 44 -0.60 4.12 -2.40
CA TRP A 44 -0.56 4.52 -3.81
C TRP A 44 -1.93 4.43 -4.43
N TYR A 45 -2.33 5.48 -5.14
CA TYR A 45 -3.50 5.50 -6.00
C TYR A 45 -3.03 5.47 -7.44
N LYS A 46 -3.17 4.29 -8.05
CA LYS A 46 -2.80 3.99 -9.44
C LYS A 46 -4.05 3.77 -10.28
N PRO A 47 -3.96 3.82 -11.62
CA PRO A 47 -5.13 3.74 -12.49
C PRO A 47 -5.89 2.43 -12.41
N ASP A 48 -5.20 1.32 -12.13
CA ASP A 48 -5.83 0.02 -11.94
C ASP A 48 -6.68 -0.07 -10.67
N LEU A 49 -6.50 0.86 -9.72
CA LEU A 49 -7.10 0.89 -8.39
C LEU A 49 -6.92 -0.44 -7.62
N LYS A 50 -5.92 -1.23 -8.01
CA LYS A 50 -5.64 -2.54 -7.40
C LYS A 50 -4.51 -2.40 -6.41
N ASP A 51 -4.66 -3.11 -5.30
CA ASP A 51 -3.64 -3.20 -4.27
C ASP A 51 -2.71 -4.42 -4.46
N SER A 52 -2.92 -5.25 -5.49
CA SER A 52 -2.26 -6.55 -5.65
C SER A 52 -0.73 -6.46 -5.60
N GLU A 53 -0.12 -5.49 -6.28
CA GLU A 53 1.34 -5.31 -6.25
C GLU A 53 1.84 -4.95 -4.85
N GLN A 54 1.10 -4.14 -4.12
CA GLN A 54 1.43 -3.68 -2.77
C GLN A 54 1.24 -4.80 -1.74
N VAL A 55 0.27 -5.68 -1.95
CA VAL A 55 0.06 -6.91 -1.18
C VAL A 55 1.21 -7.90 -1.42
N GLU A 56 1.66 -8.08 -2.66
CA GLU A 56 2.82 -8.93 -2.96
C GLU A 56 4.11 -8.39 -2.36
N GLN A 57 4.33 -7.06 -2.43
CA GLN A 57 5.48 -6.44 -1.76
C GLN A 57 5.41 -6.62 -0.24
N LEU A 58 4.23 -6.46 0.37
CA LEU A 58 4.04 -6.69 1.80
C LEU A 58 4.38 -8.14 2.19
N LYS A 59 3.96 -9.11 1.39
CA LYS A 59 4.32 -10.53 1.55
C LYS A 59 5.83 -10.73 1.49
N HIS A 60 6.50 -10.16 0.49
CA HIS A 60 7.95 -10.22 0.36
C HIS A 60 8.67 -9.62 1.58
N ASP A 61 8.24 -8.44 2.02
CA ASP A 61 8.84 -7.72 3.15
C ASP A 61 8.67 -8.50 4.46
N ALA A 62 7.50 -9.12 4.67
CA ALA A 62 7.24 -9.97 5.83
C ALA A 62 8.17 -11.19 5.85
N ILE A 63 8.28 -11.92 4.72
CA ILE A 63 9.12 -13.11 4.61
C ILE A 63 10.60 -12.76 4.76
N SER A 64 11.06 -11.71 4.07
CA SER A 64 12.44 -11.24 4.16
C SER A 64 12.80 -10.81 5.57
N GLY A 65 11.92 -10.04 6.23
CA GLY A 65 12.11 -9.59 7.60
C GLY A 65 12.21 -10.74 8.61
N LEU A 66 11.31 -11.72 8.50
CA LEU A 66 11.35 -12.91 9.36
C LEU A 66 12.63 -13.73 9.15
N LYS A 67 13.06 -13.93 7.90
CA LYS A 67 14.33 -14.61 7.57
C LYS A 67 15.52 -13.87 8.17
N GLN A 68 15.54 -12.54 8.09
CA GLN A 68 16.60 -11.71 8.68
C GLN A 68 16.63 -11.82 10.21
N ILE A 69 15.48 -11.76 10.88
CA ILE A 69 15.42 -11.95 12.33
C ILE A 69 15.94 -13.34 12.71
N ASN A 70 15.53 -14.37 11.96
CA ASN A 70 15.94 -15.74 12.23
C ASN A 70 17.45 -15.96 12.01
N SER A 71 18.07 -15.30 11.02
CA SER A 71 19.50 -15.43 10.73
C SER A 71 20.40 -14.74 11.75
N THR A 72 19.87 -13.87 12.61
CA THR A 72 20.67 -13.24 13.67
C THR A 72 21.13 -14.24 14.74
N ALA A 73 22.27 -13.96 15.37
CA ALA A 73 22.78 -14.71 16.52
C ALA A 73 22.09 -14.33 17.85
N LEU A 74 20.93 -13.66 17.81
CA LEU A 74 20.22 -13.22 19.00
C LEU A 74 19.53 -14.39 19.72
N PRO A 75 19.48 -14.37 21.06
CA PRO A 75 18.60 -15.25 21.84
C PRO A 75 17.15 -15.14 21.38
N GLY A 76 16.39 -16.23 21.51
CA GLY A 76 14.99 -16.30 21.07
C GLY A 76 14.10 -15.17 21.61
N ARG A 77 14.29 -14.77 22.87
CA ARG A 77 13.55 -13.64 23.47
C ARG A 77 13.80 -12.31 22.74
N LEU A 78 15.03 -12.07 22.30
CA LEU A 78 15.37 -10.86 21.54
C LEU A 78 14.90 -10.94 20.10
N LYS A 79 14.91 -12.13 19.47
CA LYS A 79 14.29 -12.34 18.15
C LYS A 79 12.79 -12.06 18.19
N LEU A 80 12.08 -12.54 19.22
CA LEU A 80 10.66 -12.26 19.41
C LEU A 80 10.41 -10.75 19.63
N TRP A 81 11.28 -10.08 20.37
CA TRP A 81 11.22 -8.63 20.53
C TRP A 81 11.39 -7.90 19.18
N CYS A 82 12.37 -8.31 18.37
CA CYS A 82 12.58 -7.76 17.01
C CYS A 82 11.37 -7.99 16.10
N PHE A 83 10.74 -9.16 16.21
CA PHE A 83 9.49 -9.45 15.49
C PHE A 83 8.38 -8.49 15.93
N GLN A 84 8.06 -8.46 17.23
CA GLN A 84 6.91 -7.72 17.78
C GLN A 84 7.05 -6.20 17.58
N PHE A 85 8.21 -5.64 17.94
CA PHE A 85 8.41 -4.19 18.00
C PHE A 85 9.17 -3.62 16.80
N GLY A 86 9.81 -4.48 15.99
CA GLY A 86 10.51 -4.06 14.78
C GLY A 86 9.70 -4.37 13.52
N LEU A 87 9.57 -5.66 13.20
CA LEU A 87 8.97 -6.09 11.95
C LEU A 87 7.45 -5.87 11.93
N LEU A 88 6.72 -6.40 12.91
CA LEU A 88 5.27 -6.30 12.97
C LEU A 88 4.83 -4.83 13.01
N ALA A 89 5.44 -4.01 13.85
CA ALA A 89 5.16 -2.57 13.91
C ALA A 89 5.29 -1.87 12.54
N ARG A 90 6.27 -2.28 11.71
CA ARG A 90 6.44 -1.76 10.34
C ARG A 90 5.36 -2.26 9.38
N LEU A 91 4.98 -3.54 9.48
CA LEU A 91 3.98 -4.16 8.60
C LEU A 91 2.55 -3.71 8.93
N MET A 92 2.26 -3.30 10.17
CA MET A 92 0.92 -2.87 10.58
C MET A 92 0.37 -1.71 9.75
N TRP A 93 1.21 -0.73 9.39
CA TRP A 93 0.76 0.41 8.59
C TRP A 93 0.28 -0.01 7.18
N PRO A 94 1.09 -0.70 6.34
CA PRO A 94 0.61 -1.18 5.04
C PRO A 94 -0.57 -2.16 5.16
N ILE A 95 -0.62 -3.03 6.18
CA ILE A 95 -1.79 -3.90 6.43
C ILE A 95 -3.06 -3.06 6.67
N SER A 96 -2.96 -1.95 7.39
CA SER A 96 -4.10 -1.05 7.65
C SER A 96 -4.50 -0.20 6.44
N MET A 97 -3.57 0.04 5.50
CA MET A 97 -3.78 0.93 4.37
C MET A 97 -4.25 0.20 3.12
N TYR A 98 -3.82 -1.04 2.89
CA TYR A 98 -4.13 -1.81 1.68
C TYR A 98 -5.18 -2.89 1.95
N GLU A 99 -5.95 -3.25 0.94
CA GLU A 99 -6.92 -4.35 1.02
C GLU A 99 -6.20 -5.70 0.96
N VAL A 100 -5.68 -6.14 2.10
CA VAL A 100 -5.15 -7.50 2.27
C VAL A 100 -6.31 -8.45 2.54
N THR A 101 -6.73 -9.22 1.52
CA THR A 101 -7.81 -10.20 1.70
C THR A 101 -7.36 -11.39 2.53
N LEU A 102 -8.31 -12.07 3.18
CA LEU A 102 -8.05 -13.28 3.97
C LEU A 102 -7.39 -14.39 3.13
N SER A 103 -7.70 -14.48 1.83
CA SER A 103 -7.06 -15.44 0.93
C SER A 103 -5.55 -15.22 0.81
N HIS A 104 -5.10 -13.96 0.70
CA HIS A 104 -3.66 -13.66 0.66
C HIS A 104 -2.98 -13.98 1.99
N ALA A 105 -3.66 -13.72 3.12
CA ALA A 105 -3.14 -14.08 4.44
C ALA A 105 -2.99 -15.61 4.61
N ASN A 106 -4.01 -16.38 4.22
CA ASN A 106 -3.97 -17.84 4.29
C ASN A 106 -2.91 -18.44 3.37
N GLN A 107 -2.72 -17.86 2.18
CA GLN A 107 -1.65 -18.27 1.28
C GLN A 107 -0.28 -18.03 1.92
N LEU A 108 -0.09 -16.90 2.60
CA LEU A 108 1.14 -16.62 3.32
C LEU A 108 1.43 -17.72 4.34
N GLU A 109 0.45 -18.10 5.16
CA GLU A 109 0.57 -19.17 6.17
C GLU A 109 0.94 -20.52 5.57
N SER A 110 0.40 -20.84 4.39
CA SER A 110 0.66 -22.11 3.70
C SER A 110 2.05 -22.20 3.05
N ASP A 111 2.66 -21.05 2.75
CA ASP A 111 3.98 -20.95 2.08
C ASP A 111 5.16 -21.00 3.08
N TRP A 112 4.91 -21.10 4.39
CA TRP A 112 5.90 -21.24 5.47
C TRP A 112 6.10 -22.69 5.90
#